data_AF-A0A165WSM4-F1
#
_entry.id   AF-A0A165WSM4-F1
#
_cell.length_a   1.000
_cell.length_b   1.000
_cell.length_c   1.000
_cell.angle_alpha   90.00
_cell.angle_beta   90.00
_cell.angle_gamma   90.00
#
_symmetry.space_group_name_H-M   'P 1'
#
loop_
_entity.id
_entity.type
_entity.pdbx_description
1 polymer ?
#
loop_
_entity_poly.entity_id
_entity_poly.type
_entity_poly.pdbx_seq_one_letter_code
_entity_poly.pdbx_strand_id
1 'polypeptide(L)'
;MSSDLPSLLLASLHPASRKQAEQSLGNQDGSVCLSAGVYLKNVTKLRQEEDINPIPAPDKVELRKALVPMLHLSARDDKIIHAQVTESVNLIAELDFPERWPDLIDVSPVFSNPTSSSRSTNNLLLTDGHDHERPWRAHFHSDALFSEINCVLSRFMDPFLQLFRNTAGLLLAPAPSAPAPALVRQMTLLLEIYYDFTCQDLPPAIEDAHEEF
;
A
#
# COMPACT_ATOMS: atom_id res chain seq x y z
N MET A 1 -15.60 32.39 7.06
CA MET A 1 -14.90 32.35 8.36
C MET A 1 -14.17 31.03 8.41
N SER A 2 -12.84 31.04 8.22
CA SER A 2 -12.03 29.82 8.32
C SER A 2 -12.07 29.36 9.77
N SER A 3 -12.76 28.26 10.04
CA SER A 3 -12.65 27.59 11.34
C SER A 3 -11.19 27.19 11.54
N ASP A 4 -10.60 27.63 12.65
CA ASP A 4 -9.20 27.38 12.99
C ASP A 4 -8.91 25.87 12.98
N LEU A 5 -7.86 25.42 12.30
CA LEU A 5 -7.58 24.00 12.09
C LEU A 5 -7.55 23.18 13.40
N PRO A 6 -6.95 23.66 14.51
CA PRO A 6 -7.04 22.99 15.80
C PRO A 6 -8.47 22.82 16.30
N SER A 7 -9.35 23.79 16.06
CA SER A 7 -10.76 23.69 16.46
C SER A 7 -11.52 22.63 15.66
N LEU A 8 -11.20 22.49 14.37
CA LEU A 8 -11.76 21.42 13.53
C LEU A 8 -11.26 20.04 13.94
N LEU A 9 -9.96 19.90 14.24
CA LEU A 9 -9.38 18.66 14.73
C LEU A 9 -9.98 18.26 16.09
N LEU A 10 -10.15 19.20 17.01
CA LEU A 10 -10.82 18.92 18.28
C LEU A 10 -12.29 18.53 18.06
N ALA A 11 -12.99 19.19 17.14
CA ALA A 11 -14.38 18.86 16.79
C ALA A 11 -14.52 17.48 16.12
N SER A 12 -13.50 16.98 15.42
CA SER A 12 -13.55 15.64 14.80
C SER A 12 -13.47 14.51 15.82
N LEU A 13 -12.86 14.76 16.98
CA LEU A 13 -12.78 13.80 18.08
C LEU A 13 -14.14 13.54 18.76
N HIS A 14 -15.06 14.51 18.71
CA HIS A 14 -16.38 14.41 19.34
C HIS A 14 -17.43 13.78 18.41
N PRO A 15 -18.14 12.71 18.82
CA PRO A 15 -19.10 12.00 17.97
C PRO A 15 -20.21 12.88 17.37
N ALA A 16 -20.66 13.91 18.08
CA ALA A 16 -21.74 14.80 17.65
C ALA A 16 -21.32 15.78 16.53
N SER A 17 -20.06 16.24 16.55
CA SER A 17 -19.52 17.19 15.58
C SER A 17 -18.62 16.55 14.52
N ARG A 18 -18.29 15.25 14.67
CA ARG A 18 -17.33 14.52 13.84
C ARG A 18 -17.57 14.68 12.35
N LYS A 19 -18.77 14.33 11.86
CA LYS A 19 -19.08 14.36 10.42
C LYS A 19 -18.93 15.74 9.80
N GLN A 20 -19.36 16.78 10.51
CA GLN A 20 -19.30 18.16 10.02
C GLN A 20 -17.86 18.70 10.04
N ALA A 21 -17.10 18.33 11.08
CA ALA A 21 -15.68 18.66 11.19
C ALA A 21 -14.86 17.95 10.10
N GLU A 22 -15.06 16.64 9.88
CA GLU A 22 -14.42 15.85 8.82
C GLU A 22 -14.72 16.39 7.43
N GLN A 23 -15.97 16.79 7.15
CA GLN A 23 -16.34 17.40 5.88
C GLN A 23 -15.61 18.73 5.65
N SER A 24 -15.39 19.51 6.72
CA SER A 24 -14.68 20.78 6.65
C SER A 24 -13.16 20.60 6.58
N LEU A 25 -12.64 19.52 7.17
CA LEU A 25 -11.26 19.06 7.03
C LEU A 25 -10.95 18.55 5.62
N GLY A 26 -11.93 17.95 4.94
CA GLY A 26 -11.80 17.51 3.54
C GLY A 26 -11.62 18.65 2.52
N ASN A 27 -11.93 19.90 2.92
CA ASN A 27 -11.77 21.10 2.08
C ASN A 27 -10.50 21.91 2.42
N GLN A 28 -9.58 21.36 3.23
CA GLN A 28 -8.34 22.06 3.58
C GLN A 28 -7.36 22.10 2.40
N ASP A 29 -6.46 23.08 2.44
CA ASP A 29 -5.41 23.24 1.44
C ASP A 29 -4.45 22.02 1.45
N GLY A 30 -4.00 21.59 0.27
CA GLY A 30 -3.07 20.48 0.12
C GLY A 30 -1.76 20.68 0.88
N SER A 31 -1.34 21.94 1.11
CA SER A 31 -0.18 22.28 1.94
C SER A 31 -0.34 21.84 3.41
N VAL A 32 -1.56 21.92 3.96
CA VAL A 32 -1.89 21.50 5.32
C VAL A 32 -1.88 19.97 5.41
N CYS A 33 -2.50 19.29 4.45
CA CYS A 33 -2.51 17.83 4.38
C CYS A 33 -1.10 17.25 4.23
N LEU A 34 -0.27 17.87 3.38
CA LEU A 34 1.13 17.47 3.22
C LEU A 34 1.92 17.65 4.52
N SER A 35 1.76 18.79 5.19
CA SER A 35 2.42 19.04 6.48
C SER A 35 2.01 18.02 7.53
N ALA A 36 0.72 17.65 7.56
CA ALA A 36 0.21 16.60 8.44
C ALA A 36 0.78 15.21 8.09
N GLY A 37 0.87 14.86 6.80
CA GLY A 37 1.48 13.60 6.35
C GLY A 37 2.97 13.49 6.71
N VAL A 38 3.73 14.58 6.55
CA VAL A 38 5.13 14.64 6.98
C VAL A 38 5.26 14.50 8.50
N TYR A 39 4.38 15.18 9.25
CA TYR A 39 4.37 15.06 10.71
C TYR A 39 4.05 13.63 11.16
N LEU A 40 3.05 12.99 10.55
CA LEU A 40 2.69 11.60 10.83
C LEU A 40 3.88 10.67 10.63
N LYS A 41 4.53 10.72 9.46
CA LYS A 41 5.74 9.95 9.16
C LYS A 41 6.82 10.15 10.22
N ASN A 42 7.08 11.41 10.58
CA ASN A 42 8.12 11.74 11.55
C ASN A 42 7.75 11.21 12.95
N VAL A 43 6.48 11.30 13.36
CA VAL A 43 6.01 10.76 14.64
C VAL A 43 6.15 9.25 14.69
N THR A 44 5.75 8.55 13.62
CA THR A 44 5.93 7.10 13.48
C THR A 44 7.40 6.75 13.64
N LYS A 45 8.28 7.38 12.85
CA LYS A 45 9.72 7.14 12.89
C LYS A 45 10.34 7.40 14.26
N LEU A 46 9.89 8.43 14.97
CA LEU A 46 10.51 8.89 16.21
C LEU A 46 9.91 8.31 17.48
N ARG A 47 8.74 7.65 17.46
CA ARG A 47 8.04 7.27 18.70
C ARG A 47 7.51 5.84 18.70
N GLN A 48 7.72 5.08 17.64
CA GLN A 48 7.14 3.75 17.50
C GLN A 48 7.71 2.74 18.51
N GLU A 49 9.01 2.76 18.80
CA GLU A 49 9.66 1.85 19.76
C GLU A 49 10.43 2.56 20.87
N GLU A 50 10.20 3.85 21.07
CA GLU A 50 10.91 4.63 22.08
C GLU A 50 10.43 4.34 23.50
N ASP A 51 11.38 4.25 24.44
CA ASP A 51 11.09 4.16 25.87
C ASP A 51 10.52 5.47 26.43
N ILE A 52 10.89 6.60 25.83
CA ILE A 52 10.49 7.94 26.28
C ILE A 52 9.35 8.45 25.39
N ASN A 53 8.14 8.52 25.98
CA ASN A 53 6.92 8.98 25.30
C ASN A 53 6.53 8.15 24.05
N PRO A 54 6.41 6.81 24.15
CA PRO A 54 5.96 5.97 23.04
C PRO A 54 4.56 6.33 22.56
N ILE A 55 4.23 5.93 21.35
CA ILE A 55 2.83 5.89 20.89
C ILE A 55 2.09 4.83 21.72
N PRO A 56 0.98 5.17 22.40
CA PRO A 56 0.20 4.20 23.15
C PRO A 56 -0.27 3.03 22.26
N ALA A 57 -0.25 1.80 22.81
CA ALA A 57 -0.71 0.61 22.10
C ALA A 57 -2.11 0.74 21.45
N PRO A 58 -3.15 1.31 22.08
CA PRO A 58 -4.46 1.48 21.42
C PRO A 58 -4.37 2.42 20.20
N ASP A 59 -3.56 3.48 20.29
CA ASP A 59 -3.39 4.44 19.20
C ASP A 59 -2.66 3.80 18.02
N LYS A 60 -1.71 2.89 18.26
CA LYS A 60 -1.07 2.10 17.18
C LYS A 60 -2.07 1.23 16.43
N VAL A 61 -3.03 0.63 17.13
CA VAL A 61 -4.09 -0.17 16.50
C VAL A 61 -5.00 0.71 15.64
N GLU A 62 -5.47 1.84 16.16
CA GLU A 62 -6.31 2.77 15.41
C GLU A 62 -5.58 3.40 14.23
N LEU A 63 -4.30 3.73 14.39
CA LEU A 63 -3.46 4.23 13.30
C LEU A 63 -3.39 3.22 12.14
N ARG A 64 -3.11 1.94 12.42
CA ARG A 64 -3.08 0.89 11.40
C ARG A 64 -4.40 0.75 10.66
N LYS A 65 -5.53 0.78 11.39
CA LYS A 65 -6.88 0.76 10.79
C LYS A 65 -7.15 1.96 9.86
N ALA A 66 -6.59 3.13 10.19
CA ALA A 66 -6.77 4.35 9.40
C ALA A 66 -5.84 4.44 8.18
N LEU A 67 -4.62 3.91 8.28
CA LEU A 67 -3.61 3.97 7.22
C LEU A 67 -4.02 3.19 5.97
N VAL A 68 -4.60 1.99 6.14
CA VAL A 68 -5.01 1.13 5.02
C VAL A 68 -6.00 1.84 4.09
N PRO A 69 -7.14 2.39 4.56
CA PRO A 69 -8.03 3.17 3.70
C PRO A 69 -7.36 4.41 3.10
N MET A 70 -6.50 5.09 3.85
CA MET A 70 -5.84 6.30 3.39
C MET A 70 -4.85 6.04 2.23
N LEU A 71 -4.15 4.90 2.24
CA LEU A 71 -3.27 4.48 1.15
C LEU A 71 -4.05 4.39 -0.17
N HIS A 72 -5.24 3.80 -0.15
CA HIS A 72 -6.10 3.66 -1.34
C HIS A 72 -6.67 4.98 -1.85
N LEU A 73 -7.13 5.85 -0.94
CA LEU A 73 -7.71 7.14 -1.30
C LEU A 73 -6.63 8.05 -1.90
N SER A 74 -5.48 8.14 -1.25
CA SER A 74 -4.37 8.97 -1.71
C SER A 74 -3.80 8.53 -3.06
N ALA A 75 -3.80 7.22 -3.37
CA ALA A 75 -3.35 6.70 -4.67
C ALA A 75 -4.17 7.23 -5.87
N ARG A 76 -5.41 7.68 -5.63
CA ARG A 76 -6.30 8.23 -6.66
C ARG A 76 -6.17 9.75 -6.77
N ASP A 77 -6.04 10.42 -5.64
CA ASP A 77 -6.26 11.87 -5.55
C ASP A 77 -4.96 12.68 -5.52
N ASP A 78 -3.93 12.25 -4.78
CA ASP A 78 -2.71 13.03 -4.57
C ASP A 78 -1.48 12.13 -4.33
N LYS A 79 -0.58 12.09 -5.32
CA LYS A 79 0.65 11.28 -5.29
C LYS A 79 1.65 11.71 -4.23
N ILE A 80 1.67 12.99 -3.85
CA ILE A 80 2.63 13.51 -2.86
C ILE A 80 2.19 13.07 -1.46
N ILE A 81 0.89 13.20 -1.18
CA ILE A 81 0.30 12.68 0.07
C ILE A 81 0.47 11.16 0.12
N HIS A 82 0.16 10.47 -0.97
CA HIS A 82 0.32 9.03 -1.07
C HIS A 82 1.73 8.58 -0.71
N ALA A 83 2.77 9.23 -1.25
CA ALA A 83 4.16 8.91 -0.88
C ALA A 83 4.45 9.06 0.62
N GLN A 84 3.87 10.06 1.31
CA GLN A 84 4.05 10.18 2.77
C GLN A 84 3.30 9.07 3.53
N VAL A 85 2.15 8.65 3.03
CA VAL A 85 1.34 7.56 3.60
C VAL A 85 2.05 6.23 3.41
N THR A 86 2.49 5.90 2.20
CA THR A 86 3.25 4.69 1.89
C THR A 86 4.50 4.58 2.76
N GLU A 87 5.27 5.66 2.89
CA GLU A 87 6.45 5.68 3.76
C GLU A 87 6.10 5.44 5.24
N SER A 88 5.00 6.04 5.72
CA SER A 88 4.53 5.82 7.09
C SER A 88 4.08 4.37 7.31
N VAL A 89 3.46 3.74 6.30
CA VAL A 89 3.07 2.33 6.32
C VAL A 89 4.29 1.44 6.37
N ASN A 90 5.30 1.69 5.53
CA ASN A 90 6.54 0.91 5.48
C ASN A 90 7.27 0.94 6.83
N LEU A 91 7.43 2.12 7.43
CA LEU A 91 8.03 2.26 8.76
C LEU A 91 7.28 1.47 9.84
N ILE A 92 5.95 1.38 9.75
CA ILE A 92 5.16 0.60 10.71
C ILE A 92 5.29 -0.89 10.43
N ALA A 93 5.24 -1.27 9.16
CA ALA A 93 5.31 -2.64 8.70
C ALA A 93 6.65 -3.30 9.06
N GLU A 94 7.77 -2.57 9.02
CA GLU A 94 9.10 -3.07 9.43
C GLU A 94 9.11 -3.74 10.81
N LEU A 95 8.20 -3.33 11.71
CA LEU A 95 8.15 -3.82 13.08
C LEU A 95 6.92 -4.68 13.35
N ASP A 96 5.78 -4.33 12.74
CA ASP A 96 4.48 -4.92 13.06
C ASP A 96 4.01 -5.97 12.04
N PHE A 97 4.57 -6.02 10.84
CA PHE A 97 4.22 -7.01 9.82
C PHE A 97 5.13 -8.23 9.91
N PRO A 98 4.63 -9.47 9.71
CA PRO A 98 3.24 -9.87 9.48
C PRO A 98 2.42 -10.11 10.76
N GLU A 99 3.04 -10.27 11.93
CA GLU A 99 2.39 -10.83 13.12
C GLU A 99 1.35 -9.91 13.78
N ARG A 100 1.66 -8.60 13.88
CA ARG A 100 0.82 -7.60 14.56
C ARG A 100 -0.03 -6.79 13.59
N TRP A 101 0.17 -6.96 12.29
CA TRP A 101 -0.61 -6.28 11.25
C TRP A 101 -0.85 -7.15 10.01
N PRO A 102 -1.44 -8.36 10.16
CA PRO A 102 -1.63 -9.29 9.05
C PRO A 102 -2.56 -8.75 7.97
N ASP A 103 -3.51 -7.88 8.34
CA ASP A 103 -4.50 -7.28 7.45
C ASP A 103 -3.92 -6.17 6.56
N LEU A 104 -2.62 -5.84 6.71
CA LEU A 104 -1.96 -4.84 5.85
C LEU A 104 -2.08 -5.24 4.37
N ILE A 105 -1.93 -6.52 4.05
CA ILE A 105 -2.02 -7.01 2.67
C ILE A 105 -3.45 -7.18 2.16
N ASP A 106 -4.44 -7.12 3.05
CA ASP A 106 -5.85 -7.11 2.67
C ASP A 106 -6.25 -5.79 1.96
N VAL A 107 -5.29 -4.88 1.72
CA VAL A 107 -5.33 -3.77 0.74
C VAL A 107 -5.39 -4.24 -0.73
N SER A 108 -5.50 -5.54 -0.96
CA SER A 108 -5.67 -6.21 -2.26
C SER A 108 -6.96 -5.91 -3.09
N PRO A 109 -7.99 -5.12 -2.68
CA PRO A 109 -9.16 -4.86 -3.54
C PRO A 109 -8.82 -4.21 -4.90
N VAL A 110 -7.65 -3.59 -5.02
CA VAL A 110 -7.14 -3.01 -6.28
C VAL A 110 -6.85 -4.10 -7.31
N PHE A 111 -6.39 -5.27 -6.87
CA PHE A 111 -6.13 -6.43 -7.74
C PHE A 111 -7.36 -7.29 -7.95
N SER A 112 -8.31 -7.26 -7.01
CA SER A 112 -9.59 -7.97 -7.14
C SER A 112 -10.51 -7.39 -8.22
N ASN A 113 -10.32 -6.12 -8.63
CA ASN A 113 -11.07 -5.52 -9.73
C ASN A 113 -10.17 -4.66 -10.65
N PRO A 114 -9.35 -5.30 -11.50
CA PRO A 114 -8.43 -4.60 -12.40
C PRO A 114 -9.17 -3.72 -13.43
N THR A 115 -10.48 -3.93 -13.61
CA THR A 115 -11.34 -3.18 -14.53
C THR A 115 -11.93 -1.88 -13.94
N SER A 116 -12.03 -1.74 -12.61
CA SER A 116 -12.66 -0.54 -12.01
C SER A 116 -11.70 0.61 -11.72
N SER A 117 -10.41 0.32 -11.57
CA SER A 117 -9.39 1.32 -11.21
C SER A 117 -8.63 1.80 -12.44
N SER A 118 -8.24 3.07 -12.46
CA SER A 118 -7.35 3.59 -13.51
C SER A 118 -6.04 2.82 -13.50
N ARG A 119 -5.55 2.40 -14.66
CA ARG A 119 -4.27 1.67 -14.80
C ARG A 119 -3.09 2.42 -14.15
N SER A 120 -3.14 3.75 -14.12
CA SER A 120 -2.14 4.57 -13.41
C SER A 120 -2.13 4.33 -11.90
N THR A 121 -3.30 4.17 -11.28
CA THR A 121 -3.44 3.83 -9.85
C THR A 121 -2.96 2.42 -9.57
N ASN A 122 -3.30 1.45 -10.44
CA ASN A 122 -2.82 0.08 -10.30
C ASN A 122 -1.29 0.02 -10.39
N ASN A 123 -0.68 0.75 -11.34
CA ASN A 123 0.77 0.81 -11.47
C ASN A 123 1.44 1.45 -10.25
N LEU A 124 0.80 2.44 -9.62
CA LEU A 124 1.30 3.06 -8.41
C LEU A 124 1.32 2.05 -7.26
N LEU A 125 0.21 1.37 -7.03
CA LEU A 125 0.08 0.38 -5.95
C LEU A 125 0.96 -0.87 -6.17
N LEU A 126 1.15 -1.30 -7.43
CA LEU A 126 2.16 -2.30 -7.79
C LEU A 126 3.57 -1.83 -7.47
N THR A 127 3.86 -0.54 -7.65
CA THR A 127 5.17 0.02 -7.30
C THR A 127 5.36 0.00 -5.78
N ASP A 128 4.34 0.38 -5.01
CA ASP A 128 4.43 0.35 -3.53
C ASP A 128 4.66 -1.07 -3.00
N GLY A 129 3.94 -2.06 -3.56
CA GLY A 129 4.17 -3.46 -3.25
C GLY A 129 5.60 -3.84 -3.57
N HIS A 130 6.03 -3.65 -4.83
CA HIS A 130 7.41 -3.94 -5.24
C HIS A 130 8.45 -3.31 -4.30
N ASP A 131 8.30 -2.05 -3.91
CA ASP A 131 9.23 -1.37 -2.99
C ASP A 131 9.23 -2.00 -1.58
N HIS A 132 8.11 -2.55 -1.14
CA HIS A 132 7.98 -3.30 0.12
C HIS A 132 8.61 -4.70 0.05
N GLU A 133 8.45 -5.43 -1.05
CA GLU A 133 8.96 -6.81 -1.21
C GLU A 133 10.41 -6.88 -1.71
N ARG A 134 10.90 -5.85 -2.39
CA ARG A 134 12.27 -5.77 -2.92
C ARG A 134 13.38 -6.06 -1.90
N PRO A 135 13.30 -5.62 -0.63
CA PRO A 135 14.29 -5.96 0.39
C PRO A 135 14.50 -7.46 0.60
N TRP A 136 13.50 -8.30 0.32
CA TRP A 136 13.62 -9.76 0.45
C TRP A 136 14.78 -10.32 -0.35
N ARG A 137 15.10 -9.73 -1.51
CA ARG A 137 16.24 -10.15 -2.36
C ARG A 137 17.59 -10.10 -1.66
N ALA A 138 17.74 -9.22 -0.67
CA ALA A 138 18.99 -9.00 0.05
C ALA A 138 19.01 -9.70 1.42
N HIS A 139 17.86 -10.17 1.90
CA HIS A 139 17.76 -10.82 3.20
C HIS A 139 18.22 -12.27 3.15
N PHE A 140 18.86 -12.71 4.24
CA PHE A 140 19.17 -14.11 4.44
C PHE A 140 17.91 -14.89 4.82
N HIS A 141 17.85 -16.14 4.40
CA HIS A 141 16.82 -17.08 4.79
C HIS A 141 16.65 -17.11 6.31
N SER A 142 15.43 -16.88 6.78
CA SER A 142 15.06 -16.95 8.21
C SER A 142 13.57 -17.25 8.36
N ASP A 143 13.17 -17.81 9.51
CA ASP A 143 11.76 -18.12 9.79
C ASP A 143 10.89 -16.85 9.79
N ALA A 144 11.43 -15.72 10.26
CA ALA A 144 10.74 -14.43 10.25
C ALA A 144 10.45 -13.96 8.81
N LEU A 145 11.46 -14.00 7.93
CA LEU A 145 11.31 -13.65 6.51
C LEU A 145 10.30 -14.57 5.82
N PHE A 146 10.37 -15.88 6.06
CA PHE A 146 9.43 -16.82 5.43
C PHE A 146 8.02 -16.70 6.00
N SER A 147 7.85 -16.31 7.27
CA SER A 147 6.53 -15.97 7.80
C SER A 147 5.92 -14.78 7.07
N GLU A 148 6.73 -13.77 6.75
CA GLU A 148 6.32 -12.59 5.98
C GLU A 148 5.94 -12.97 4.54
N ILE A 149 6.84 -13.66 3.84
CA ILE A 149 6.62 -14.11 2.46
C ILE A 149 5.37 -14.98 2.38
N ASN A 150 5.19 -15.97 3.25
CA ASN A 150 4.00 -16.82 3.24
C ASN A 150 2.71 -16.04 3.54
N CYS A 151 2.77 -15.04 4.42
CA CYS A 151 1.66 -14.14 4.70
C CYS A 151 1.23 -13.37 3.43
N VAL A 152 2.20 -12.91 2.64
CA VAL A 152 1.96 -12.23 1.36
C VAL A 152 1.40 -13.17 0.30
N LEU A 153 2.12 -14.26 0.02
CA LEU A 153 1.77 -15.18 -1.07
C LEU A 153 0.38 -15.80 -0.85
N SER A 154 0.02 -16.16 0.39
CA SER A 154 -1.28 -16.78 0.70
C SER A 154 -2.50 -15.90 0.35
N ARG A 155 -2.33 -14.58 0.27
CA ARG A 155 -3.41 -13.63 -0.03
C ARG A 155 -3.28 -12.97 -1.40
N PHE A 156 -2.05 -12.81 -1.88
CA PHE A 156 -1.74 -12.01 -3.05
C PHE A 156 -1.51 -12.82 -4.33
N MET A 157 -1.20 -14.11 -4.20
CA MET A 157 -0.79 -14.91 -5.36
C MET A 157 -1.89 -15.05 -6.42
N ASP A 158 -3.10 -15.42 -6.03
CA ASP A 158 -4.24 -15.52 -6.95
C ASP A 158 -4.55 -14.20 -7.68
N PRO A 159 -4.72 -13.05 -6.98
CA PRO A 159 -4.96 -11.78 -7.66
C PRO A 159 -3.78 -11.34 -8.55
N PHE A 160 -2.53 -11.63 -8.14
CA PHE A 160 -1.34 -11.39 -8.96
C PHE A 160 -1.40 -12.18 -10.28
N LEU A 161 -1.64 -13.48 -10.22
CA LEU A 161 -1.72 -14.34 -11.41
C LEU A 161 -2.85 -13.92 -12.35
N GLN A 162 -4.02 -13.56 -11.81
CA GLN A 162 -5.13 -13.05 -12.60
C GLN A 162 -4.77 -11.75 -13.33
N LEU A 163 -4.11 -10.82 -12.64
CA LEU A 163 -3.66 -9.58 -13.24
C LEU A 163 -2.58 -9.83 -14.31
N PHE A 164 -1.62 -10.71 -14.03
CA PHE A 164 -0.57 -11.11 -14.96
C PHE A 164 -1.15 -11.64 -16.27
N ARG A 165 -2.04 -12.64 -16.20
CA ARG A 165 -2.73 -13.22 -17.37
C ARG A 165 -3.47 -12.17 -18.18
N ASN A 166 -4.20 -11.28 -17.52
CA ASN A 166 -4.96 -10.22 -18.19
C ASN A 166 -4.04 -9.23 -18.90
N THR A 167 -3.00 -8.75 -18.22
CA THR A 167 -2.03 -7.80 -18.79
C THR A 167 -1.27 -8.43 -19.96
N ALA A 168 -0.83 -9.68 -19.84
CA ALA A 168 -0.19 -10.43 -20.92
C ALA A 168 -1.14 -10.63 -22.12
N GLY A 169 -2.38 -11.05 -21.88
CA GLY A 169 -3.40 -11.21 -22.93
C GLY A 169 -3.68 -9.92 -23.69
N LEU A 170 -3.77 -8.78 -23.01
CA LEU A 170 -3.94 -7.47 -23.65
C LEU A 170 -2.72 -7.03 -24.46
N LEU A 171 -1.50 -7.41 -24.05
CA LEU A 171 -0.26 -7.10 -24.76
C LEU A 171 -0.06 -7.97 -26.00
N LEU A 172 -0.46 -9.24 -25.93
CA LEU A 172 -0.28 -10.24 -26.99
C LEU A 172 -1.45 -10.27 -27.98
N ALA A 173 -2.59 -9.65 -27.64
CA ALA A 173 -3.74 -9.56 -28.53
C ALA A 173 -3.38 -8.82 -29.84
N PRO A 174 -3.89 -9.27 -31.00
CA PRO A 174 -3.70 -8.56 -32.26
C PRO A 174 -4.30 -7.15 -32.17
N ALA A 175 -3.46 -6.13 -32.27
CA ALA A 175 -3.87 -4.73 -32.17
C ALA A 175 -3.39 -3.91 -33.39
N PRO A 176 -4.20 -2.96 -33.87
CA PRO A 176 -3.84 -2.11 -35.02
C PRO A 176 -2.79 -1.04 -34.68
N SER A 177 -2.51 -0.83 -33.39
CA SER A 177 -1.56 0.17 -32.89
C SER A 177 -0.69 -0.42 -31.79
N ALA A 178 0.47 0.22 -31.55
CA ALA A 178 1.35 -0.15 -30.47
C ALA A 178 0.64 -0.16 -29.10
N PRO A 179 1.04 -1.03 -28.16
CA PRO A 179 0.44 -1.09 -26.84
C PRO A 179 0.61 0.23 -26.07
N ALA A 180 -0.37 0.55 -25.22
CA ALA A 180 -0.31 1.75 -24.39
C ALA A 180 0.90 1.69 -23.43
N PRO A 181 1.70 2.77 -23.27
CA PRO A 181 2.86 2.78 -22.38
C PRO A 181 2.54 2.37 -20.93
N ALA A 182 1.35 2.72 -20.43
CA ALA A 182 0.90 2.34 -19.11
C ALA A 182 0.68 0.83 -18.95
N LEU A 183 0.30 0.12 -20.03
CA LEU A 183 0.13 -1.33 -20.05
C LEU A 183 1.49 -2.04 -20.06
N VAL A 184 2.44 -1.53 -20.86
CA VAL A 184 3.82 -2.03 -20.85
C VAL A 184 4.44 -1.86 -19.47
N ARG A 185 4.29 -0.69 -18.84
CA ARG A 185 4.76 -0.44 -17.48
C ARG A 185 4.14 -1.39 -16.46
N GLN A 186 2.86 -1.71 -16.60
CA GLN A 186 2.18 -2.66 -15.72
C GLN A 186 2.83 -4.04 -15.81
N MET A 187 3.11 -4.53 -17.03
CA MET A 187 3.79 -5.82 -17.22
C MET A 187 5.21 -5.80 -16.68
N THR A 188 5.96 -4.70 -16.85
CA THR A 188 7.30 -4.57 -16.27
C THR A 188 7.27 -4.71 -14.74
N LEU A 189 6.35 -4.01 -14.07
CA LEU A 189 6.19 -4.10 -12.61
C LEU A 189 5.81 -5.52 -12.18
N LEU A 190 4.92 -6.18 -12.92
CA LEU A 190 4.52 -7.57 -12.63
C LEU A 190 5.70 -8.55 -12.75
N LEU A 191 6.61 -8.34 -13.72
CA LEU A 191 7.83 -9.13 -13.85
C LEU A 191 8.84 -8.84 -12.74
N GLU A 192 8.91 -7.60 -12.26
CA GLU A 192 9.75 -7.24 -11.10
C GLU A 192 9.24 -7.94 -9.83
N ILE A 193 7.93 -7.90 -9.59
CA ILE A 193 7.27 -8.58 -8.46
C ILE A 193 7.38 -10.10 -8.58
N TYR A 194 7.26 -10.66 -9.79
CA TYR A 194 7.52 -12.08 -10.02
C TYR A 194 8.91 -12.47 -9.49
N TYR A 195 9.93 -11.67 -9.82
CA TYR A 195 11.28 -11.91 -9.32
C TYR A 195 11.38 -11.75 -7.80
N ASP A 196 10.67 -10.79 -7.19
CA ASP A 196 10.57 -10.68 -5.72
C ASP A 196 10.01 -11.96 -5.10
N PHE A 197 8.93 -12.50 -5.66
CA PHE A 197 8.26 -13.69 -5.14
C PHE A 197 9.08 -14.97 -5.30
N THR A 198 9.96 -15.03 -6.31
CA THR A 198 10.79 -16.21 -6.57
C THR A 198 12.24 -16.09 -6.08
N CYS A 199 12.63 -14.98 -5.44
CA CYS A 199 14.04 -14.75 -5.12
C CYS A 199 14.58 -15.61 -3.97
N GLN A 200 13.71 -16.07 -3.07
CA GLN A 200 14.07 -16.90 -1.91
C GLN A 200 13.83 -18.39 -2.19
N ASP A 201 12.61 -18.73 -2.62
CA ASP A 201 12.20 -20.07 -3.04
C ASP A 201 11.07 -19.95 -4.07
N LEU A 202 10.79 -21.00 -4.83
CA LEU A 202 9.73 -21.01 -5.83
C LEU A 202 8.35 -21.26 -5.16
N PRO A 203 7.39 -20.32 -5.23
CA PRO A 203 6.06 -20.54 -4.69
C PRO A 203 5.30 -21.65 -5.46
N PRO A 204 4.55 -22.54 -4.78
CA PRO A 204 3.84 -23.64 -5.44
C PRO A 204 2.89 -23.20 -6.55
N ALA A 205 2.17 -22.10 -6.36
CA ALA A 205 1.25 -21.59 -7.37
C ALA A 205 1.95 -21.06 -8.63
N ILE A 206 3.19 -20.55 -8.49
CA ILE A 206 4.02 -20.14 -9.64
C ILE A 206 4.61 -21.39 -10.30
N GLU A 207 5.05 -22.38 -9.52
CA GLU A 207 5.50 -23.66 -10.04
C GLU A 207 4.40 -24.36 -10.87
N ASP A 208 3.18 -24.42 -10.36
CA ASP A 208 2.02 -24.99 -11.06
C ASP A 208 1.69 -24.23 -12.35
N ALA A 209 1.89 -22.92 -12.36
CA ALA A 209 1.59 -22.02 -13.49
C ALA A 209 2.80 -21.69 -14.38
N HIS A 210 3.93 -22.41 -14.24
CA HIS A 210 5.19 -22.05 -14.90
C HIS A 210 5.10 -21.93 -16.44
N GLU A 211 4.20 -22.67 -17.10
CA GLU A 211 4.00 -22.59 -18.55
C GLU A 211 3.39 -21.25 -19.02
N GLU A 212 2.85 -20.46 -18.09
CA GLU A 212 2.20 -19.17 -18.38
C GLU A 212 3.17 -17.98 -18.40
N PHE A 213 4.42 -18.18 -17.96
CA PHE A 213 5.46 -17.15 -17.81
C PHE A 213 6.55 -17.27 -18.88
#